data_AF-A0A1Y4W2A4-F1
#
_entry.id   AF-A0A1Y4W2A4-F1
#
_cell.length_a   1.000
_cell.length_b   1.000
_cell.length_c   1.000
_cell.angle_alpha   90.00
_cell.angle_beta   90.00
_cell.angle_gamma   90.00
#
_symmetry.space_group_name_H-M   'P 1'
#
loop_
_entity.id
_entity.type
_entity.pdbx_description
1 polymer ?
#
loop_
_entity_poly.entity_id
_entity_poly.type
_entity_poly.pdbx_seq_one_letter_code
_entity_poly.pdbx_strand_id
1 'polypeptide(L)'
;MAEDISAFLKKNVEDVIKVKEVNIKRFNKPFKIKSLTEDEVTNLRKIATVKTVNRRTGQTTTSTDDDRFSSLIVAKSVVYPDLDNAELQTDYGTPGDPEKLLGKMLRPGEYNKLAEAVMEASDLGESTDDLVEKTKN
;
A
#
# COMPACT_ATOMS: atom_id res chain seq x y z
N MET A 1 -6.28 37.73 17.45
CA MET A 1 -7.14 37.02 16.48
C MET A 1 -7.09 35.56 16.90
N ALA A 2 -8.21 35.00 17.33
CA ALA A 2 -8.25 33.57 17.66
C ALA A 2 -8.19 32.82 16.33
N GLU A 3 -7.17 32.00 16.14
CA GLU A 3 -7.05 31.18 14.94
C GLU A 3 -8.21 30.19 14.91
N ASP A 4 -9.04 30.30 13.88
CA ASP A 4 -10.27 29.51 13.74
C ASP A 4 -9.91 28.11 13.22
N ILE A 5 -10.17 27.09 14.05
CA ILE A 5 -9.83 25.69 13.78
C ILE A 5 -10.76 25.07 12.70
N SER A 6 -11.80 25.79 12.27
CA SER A 6 -12.75 25.30 11.25
C SER A 6 -12.10 24.86 9.96
N ALA A 7 -10.97 25.46 9.57
CA ALA A 7 -10.20 25.07 8.38
C ALA A 7 -9.62 23.64 8.47
N PHE A 8 -9.44 23.08 9.66
CA PHE A 8 -8.85 21.76 9.89
C PHE A 8 -9.89 20.67 10.22
N LEU A 9 -11.18 21.00 10.24
CA LEU A 9 -12.23 20.03 10.53
C LEU A 9 -12.39 19.07 9.35
N LYS A 10 -12.51 17.77 9.63
CA LYS A 10 -12.70 16.68 8.64
C LYS A 10 -13.80 16.92 7.59
N LYS A 11 -14.80 17.75 7.88
CA LYS A 11 -15.86 18.11 6.94
C LYS A 11 -15.45 19.15 5.89
N ASN A 12 -14.38 19.90 6.17
CA ASN A 12 -13.88 21.02 5.39
C ASN A 12 -12.55 20.70 4.69
N VAL A 13 -11.99 19.52 4.93
CA VAL A 13 -10.76 19.01 4.32
C VAL A 13 -11.16 17.89 3.36
N GLU A 14 -10.52 17.82 2.19
CA GLU A 14 -10.75 16.73 1.22
C GLU A 14 -10.55 15.35 1.87
N ASP A 15 -11.28 14.36 1.37
CA ASP A 15 -11.16 13.00 1.86
C ASP A 15 -9.69 12.54 1.75
N VAL A 16 -9.12 12.21 2.90
CA VAL A 16 -7.74 11.71 3.03
C VAL A 16 -7.51 10.46 2.17
N ILE A 17 -8.59 9.73 1.86
CA ILE A 17 -8.57 8.48 1.12
C ILE A 17 -8.94 8.73 -0.36
N LYS A 18 -7.94 8.90 -1.21
CA LYS A 18 -8.06 8.96 -2.67
C LYS A 18 -8.07 7.55 -3.24
N VAL A 19 -9.03 7.22 -4.09
CA VAL A 19 -9.06 5.94 -4.80
C VAL A 19 -8.59 6.15 -6.24
N LYS A 20 -7.55 5.42 -6.65
CA LYS A 20 -6.96 5.47 -7.99
C LYS A 20 -7.12 4.11 -8.68
N GLU A 21 -7.36 4.13 -9.99
CA GLU A 21 -7.42 2.92 -10.80
C GLU A 21 -6.11 2.74 -11.58
N VAL A 22 -5.48 1.57 -11.45
CA VAL A 22 -4.23 1.21 -12.11
C VAL A 22 -4.52 0.15 -13.17
N ASN A 23 -4.36 0.51 -14.43
CA ASN A 23 -4.61 -0.41 -15.54
C ASN A 23 -3.34 -1.21 -15.88
N ILE A 24 -3.42 -2.53 -15.73
CA ILE A 24 -2.34 -3.46 -16.07
C ILE A 24 -2.79 -4.25 -17.31
N LYS A 25 -2.07 -4.10 -18.43
CA LYS A 25 -2.43 -4.66 -19.75
C LYS A 25 -2.78 -6.16 -19.75
N ARG A 26 -2.23 -6.93 -18.81
CA ARG A 26 -2.46 -8.38 -18.68
C ARG A 26 -3.85 -8.71 -18.12
N PHE A 27 -4.45 -7.81 -17.35
CA PHE A 27 -5.73 -8.03 -16.68
C PHE A 27 -6.85 -7.32 -17.43
N ASN A 28 -7.99 -7.99 -17.56
CA ASN A 28 -9.19 -7.42 -18.21
C ASN A 28 -9.87 -6.33 -17.36
N LYS A 29 -9.45 -6.17 -16.11
CA LYS A 29 -9.98 -5.16 -15.18
C LYS A 29 -8.83 -4.38 -14.54
N PRO A 30 -9.01 -3.07 -14.31
CA PRO A 30 -8.05 -2.27 -13.58
C PRO A 30 -8.02 -2.66 -12.10
N PHE A 31 -6.85 -2.51 -11.49
CA PHE A 31 -6.70 -2.60 -10.04
C PHE A 31 -7.22 -1.30 -9.43
N LYS A 32 -7.90 -1.39 -8.29
CA LYS A 32 -8.28 -0.20 -7.51
C LYS A 32 -7.38 -0.13 -6.31
N ILE A 33 -6.68 0.98 -6.16
CA ILE A 33 -5.87 1.28 -4.99
C ILE A 33 -6.48 2.45 -4.24
N LYS A 34 -6.31 2.47 -2.93
CA LYS A 34 -6.62 3.60 -2.07
C LYS A 34 -5.34 4.18 -1.49
N SER A 35 -5.33 5.47 -1.23
CA SER A 35 -4.29 6.08 -0.40
C SER A 35 -4.38 5.56 1.03
N LEU A 36 -3.22 5.50 1.68
CA LEU A 36 -3.13 5.14 3.09
C LEU A 36 -3.02 6.40 3.94
N THR A 37 -3.63 6.31 5.12
CA THR A 37 -3.45 7.34 6.15
C THR A 37 -2.11 7.13 6.88
N GLU A 38 -1.55 8.19 7.46
CA GLU A 38 -0.31 8.09 8.24
C GLU A 38 -0.42 7.10 9.40
N ASP A 39 -1.62 6.99 10.00
CA ASP A 39 -1.92 5.99 11.03
C ASP A 39 -1.82 4.55 10.50
N GLU A 40 -2.36 4.29 9.31
CA GLU A 40 -2.24 2.98 8.66
C GLU A 40 -0.78 2.67 8.32
N VAL A 41 -0.05 3.61 7.72
CA VAL A 41 1.38 3.45 7.36
C VAL A 41 2.22 3.17 8.61
N THR A 42 2.00 3.93 9.69
CA THR A 42 2.67 3.73 10.98
C THR A 42 2.38 2.34 11.56
N ASN A 43 1.13 1.87 11.46
CA ASN A 43 0.77 0.53 11.92
C ASN A 43 1.41 -0.56 11.06
N LEU A 44 1.46 -0.41 9.74
CA LEU A 44 2.14 -1.36 8.85
C LEU A 44 3.65 -1.40 9.14
N ARG A 45 4.28 -0.25 9.41
CA ARG A 45 5.69 -0.18 9.80
C ARG A 45 5.95 -0.97 11.07
N LYS A 46 5.08 -0.82 12.09
CA LYS A 46 5.17 -1.60 13.34
C LYS A 46 5.02 -3.10 13.10
N ILE A 47 4.15 -3.52 12.19
CA ILE A 47 3.97 -4.93 11.82
C ILE A 47 5.21 -5.48 11.11
N ALA A 48 5.86 -4.66 10.28
CA ALA A 48 7.10 -5.00 9.60
C ALA A 48 8.33 -4.96 10.53
N THR A 49 8.25 -4.27 11.67
CA THR A 49 9.32 -4.23 12.66
C THR A 49 9.34 -5.52 13.48
N VAL A 50 10.41 -6.30 13.34
CA VAL A 50 10.65 -7.52 14.11
C VAL A 50 11.56 -7.21 15.29
N LYS A 51 11.08 -7.56 16.49
CA LYS A 51 11.85 -7.48 17.73
C LYS A 51 12.50 -8.83 18.01
N THR A 52 13.81 -8.91 17.80
CA THR A 52 14.57 -10.13 18.03
C THR A 52 15.33 -10.02 19.34
N VAL A 53 15.09 -10.96 20.26
CA VAL A 53 15.83 -11.04 21.52
C VAL A 53 16.92 -12.08 21.37
N ASN A 54 18.17 -11.64 21.52
CA ASN A 54 19.30 -12.55 21.56
C ASN A 54 19.27 -13.32 22.89
N ARG A 55 18.85 -14.60 22.84
CA ARG A 55 18.73 -15.46 24.03
C ARG A 55 20.05 -15.67 24.78
N ARG A 56 21.20 -15.41 24.15
CA ARG A 56 22.53 -15.60 24.75
C ARG A 56 23.07 -14.34 25.43
N THR A 57 22.82 -13.16 24.85
CA THR A 57 23.35 -11.89 25.38
C THR A 57 22.30 -11.03 26.08
N GLY A 58 21.02 -11.41 26.02
CA GLY A 58 19.90 -10.63 26.55
C GLY A 58 19.62 -9.33 25.79
N GLN A 59 20.41 -9.01 24.75
CA GLN A 59 20.20 -7.82 23.94
C GLN A 59 18.96 -7.97 23.06
N THR A 60 18.16 -6.92 23.06
CA THR A 60 17.00 -6.79 22.20
C THR A 60 17.38 -5.93 21.01
N THR A 61 17.34 -6.50 19.82
CA THR A 61 17.54 -5.76 18.57
C THR A 61 16.20 -5.59 17.88
N THR A 62 15.94 -4.37 17.43
CA THR A 62 14.75 -4.03 16.64
C THR A 62 15.21 -3.84 15.20
N SER A 63 14.70 -4.64 14.28
CA SER A 63 15.00 -4.52 12.85
C SER A 63 13.70 -4.31 12.10
N THR A 64 13.65 -3.27 11.28
CA THR A 64 12.54 -3.07 10.34
C THR A 64 12.84 -3.85 9.07
N ASP A 65 11.88 -4.65 8.63
CA ASP A 65 11.94 -5.34 7.35
C ASP A 65 11.32 -4.43 6.28
N ASP A 66 12.17 -3.73 5.53
CA ASP A 66 11.73 -2.77 4.52
C ASP A 66 11.02 -3.45 3.34
N ASP A 67 11.43 -4.66 2.97
CA ASP A 67 10.80 -5.45 1.90
C ASP A 67 9.37 -5.87 2.30
N ARG A 68 9.21 -6.33 3.55
CA ARG A 68 7.89 -6.65 4.10
C ARG A 68 7.03 -5.40 4.26
N PHE A 69 7.60 -4.29 4.71
CA PHE A 69 6.88 -3.02 4.83
C PHE A 69 6.33 -2.53 3.49
N SER A 70 7.16 -2.58 2.43
CA SER A 70 6.73 -2.26 1.07
C SER A 70 5.59 -3.17 0.61
N SER A 71 5.74 -4.48 0.81
CA SER A 71 4.71 -5.48 0.46
C SER A 71 3.39 -5.24 1.18
N LEU A 72 3.45 -4.91 2.47
CA LEU A 72 2.31 -4.57 3.31
C LEU A 72 1.59 -3.31 2.85
N ILE A 73 2.34 -2.25 2.48
CA ILE A 73 1.77 -1.02 1.95
C ILE A 73 0.98 -1.30 0.68
N VAL A 74 1.60 -2.01 -0.29
CA VAL A 74 0.93 -2.29 -1.56
C VAL A 74 -0.30 -3.17 -1.33
N ALA A 75 -0.19 -4.23 -0.54
CA ALA A 75 -1.32 -5.11 -0.22
C ALA A 75 -2.47 -4.36 0.46
N LYS A 76 -2.18 -3.51 1.45
CA LYS A 76 -3.22 -2.76 2.16
C LYS A 76 -3.87 -1.67 1.30
N SER A 77 -3.14 -1.16 0.32
CA SER A 77 -3.62 -0.14 -0.60
C SER A 77 -4.50 -0.73 -1.70
N VAL A 78 -4.33 -1.99 -2.08
CA VAL A 78 -5.18 -2.64 -3.07
C VAL A 78 -6.57 -2.92 -2.48
N VAL A 79 -7.59 -2.27 -3.05
CA VAL A 79 -9.02 -2.47 -2.72
C VAL A 79 -9.66 -3.47 -3.68
N TYR A 80 -9.20 -3.50 -4.94
CA TYR A 80 -9.66 -4.46 -5.93
C TYR A 80 -8.49 -4.93 -6.80
N PRO A 81 -8.30 -6.24 -7.02
CA PRO A 81 -9.10 -7.36 -6.49
C PRO A 81 -8.97 -7.53 -4.97
N ASP A 82 -9.98 -8.13 -4.34
CA ASP A 82 -9.95 -8.42 -2.90
C ASP A 82 -8.88 -9.49 -2.62
N LEU A 83 -7.79 -9.08 -1.97
CA LEU A 83 -6.66 -9.97 -1.67
C LEU A 83 -6.99 -11.01 -0.60
N ASP A 84 -8.02 -10.79 0.21
CA ASP A 84 -8.52 -11.73 1.22
C ASP A 84 -9.49 -12.77 0.63
N ASN A 85 -9.75 -12.72 -0.68
CA ASN A 85 -10.63 -13.66 -1.33
C ASN A 85 -10.01 -15.08 -1.38
N ALA A 86 -10.68 -16.05 -0.76
CA ALA A 86 -10.21 -17.42 -0.67
C ALA A 86 -10.05 -18.12 -2.03
N GLU A 87 -10.92 -17.85 -3.01
CA GLU A 87 -10.81 -18.43 -4.35
C GLU A 87 -9.56 -17.90 -5.05
N LEU A 88 -9.33 -16.58 -4.97
CA LEU A 88 -8.16 -15.93 -5.54
C LEU A 88 -6.86 -16.44 -4.89
N GLN A 89 -6.83 -16.51 -3.56
CA GLN A 89 -5.68 -17.04 -2.84
C GLN A 89 -5.40 -18.51 -3.18
N THR A 90 -6.44 -19.33 -3.34
CA THR A 90 -6.30 -20.76 -3.68
C THR A 90 -5.79 -20.94 -5.11
N ASP A 91 -6.29 -20.17 -6.07
CA ASP A 91 -5.87 -20.22 -7.48
C ASP A 91 -4.37 -19.89 -7.64
N TYR A 92 -3.88 -18.90 -6.88
CA TYR A 92 -2.48 -18.50 -6.88
C TYR A 92 -1.59 -19.28 -5.88
N GLY A 93 -2.16 -20.22 -5.11
CA GLY A 93 -1.42 -21.04 -4.15
C GLY A 93 -0.86 -20.26 -2.95
N THR A 94 -1.59 -19.23 -2.50
CA THR A 94 -1.24 -18.35 -1.37
C THR A 94 -2.35 -18.28 -0.31
N PRO A 95 -2.84 -19.44 0.21
CA PRO A 95 -3.93 -19.46 1.19
C PRO A 95 -3.52 -18.76 2.48
N GLY A 96 -4.28 -17.72 2.87
CA GLY A 96 -4.04 -16.93 4.07
C GLY A 96 -2.90 -15.93 3.98
N ASP A 97 -2.25 -15.78 2.82
CA ASP A 97 -1.10 -14.89 2.62
C ASP A 97 -1.40 -13.82 1.53
N PRO A 98 -2.24 -12.80 1.82
CA PRO A 98 -2.57 -11.74 0.86
C PRO A 98 -1.35 -10.93 0.41
N GLU A 99 -0.33 -10.81 1.27
CA GLU A 99 0.96 -10.16 0.94
C GLU A 99 1.70 -10.90 -0.19
N LYS A 100 1.72 -12.24 -0.14
CA LYS A 100 2.40 -13.06 -1.14
C LYS A 100 1.59 -13.20 -2.42
N LEU A 101 0.27 -13.07 -2.34
CA LEU A 101 -0.62 -13.13 -3.49
C LEU A 101 -0.20 -12.11 -4.57
N LEU A 102 0.08 -10.86 -4.19
CA LEU A 102 0.52 -9.82 -5.13
C LEU A 102 1.84 -10.19 -5.83
N GLY A 103 2.81 -10.70 -5.08
CA GLY A 103 4.10 -11.13 -5.64
C GLY A 103 4.00 -12.37 -6.56
N LYS A 104 2.96 -13.20 -6.39
CA LYS A 104 2.66 -14.34 -7.29
C LYS A 104 1.80 -13.94 -8.48
N MET A 105 0.94 -12.95 -8.29
CA MET A 105 -0.03 -12.48 -9.29
C MET A 105 0.63 -11.56 -10.33
N LEU A 106 1.50 -10.66 -9.88
CA LEU A 106 2.11 -9.61 -10.68
C LEU A 106 3.54 -9.96 -11.07
N ARG A 107 3.93 -9.59 -12.29
CA ARG A 107 5.35 -9.59 -12.67
C ARG A 107 6.10 -8.49 -11.93
N PRO A 108 7.44 -8.59 -11.74
CA PRO A 108 8.21 -7.55 -11.05
C PRO A 108 7.97 -6.14 -11.58
N GLY A 109 7.91 -5.96 -12.90
CA GLY A 109 7.62 -4.66 -13.52
C GLY A 109 6.16 -4.19 -13.39
N GLU A 110 5.21 -5.09 -13.17
CA GLU A 110 3.80 -4.74 -12.90
C GLU A 110 3.61 -4.38 -11.42
N TYR A 111 4.27 -5.13 -10.53
CA TYR A 111 4.32 -4.85 -9.10
C TYR A 111 4.93 -3.49 -8.81
N ASN A 112 6.07 -3.16 -9.43
CA ASN A 112 6.71 -1.85 -9.25
C ASN A 112 5.79 -0.69 -9.67
N LYS A 113 5.07 -0.83 -10.80
CA LYS A 113 4.09 0.17 -11.24
C LYS A 113 2.95 0.35 -10.24
N LEU A 114 2.47 -0.76 -9.67
CA LEU A 114 1.43 -0.70 -8.63
C LEU A 114 1.96 -0.04 -7.37
N ALA A 115 3.18 -0.38 -6.94
CA ALA A 115 3.83 0.21 -5.78
C ALA A 115 4.06 1.71 -5.94
N GLU A 116 4.54 2.16 -7.11
CA GLU A 116 4.69 3.57 -7.45
C GLU A 116 3.33 4.30 -7.40
N ALA A 117 2.29 3.73 -8.00
CA ALA A 117 0.96 4.32 -7.99
C ALA A 117 0.38 4.43 -6.56
N VAL A 118 0.70 3.49 -5.67
CA VAL A 118 0.31 3.52 -4.25
C VAL A 118 1.03 4.62 -3.49
N MET A 119 2.34 4.79 -3.72
CA MET A 119 3.12 5.87 -3.11
C MET A 119 2.64 7.24 -3.58
N GLU A 120 2.34 7.38 -4.88
CA GLU A 120 1.77 8.60 -5.47
C GLU A 120 0.37 8.88 -4.90
N ALA A 121 -0.50 7.86 -4.80
CA ALA A 121 -1.84 8.04 -4.24
C ALA A 121 -1.79 8.48 -2.77
N SER A 122 -0.81 8.00 -2.02
CA SER A 122 -0.63 8.33 -0.60
C SER A 122 0.17 9.61 -0.36
N ASP A 123 0.53 10.35 -1.42
CA ASP A 123 1.36 11.57 -1.33
C ASP A 123 2.69 11.32 -0.56
N LEU A 124 3.19 10.07 -0.56
CA LEU A 124 4.42 9.62 0.12
C LEU A 124 5.66 9.73 -0.80
N GLY A 125 5.47 9.92 -2.10
CA GLY A 125 6.52 10.18 -3.07
C GLY A 125 6.61 11.67 -3.41
N GLU A 126 7.81 12.18 -3.69
CA GLU A 126 7.99 13.53 -4.23
C GLU A 126 7.12 13.71 -5.48
N SER A 127 6.14 14.61 -5.38
CA SER A 127 5.44 15.33 -6.45
C SER A 127 5.65 14.76 -7.86
N THR A 128 4.98 13.66 -8.19
CA THR A 128 4.87 13.21 -9.58
C THR A 128 3.50 13.59 -10.11
N ASP A 129 3.23 14.89 -10.18
CA ASP A 129 2.01 15.49 -10.75
C ASP A 129 1.93 15.34 -12.28
N ASP A 130 2.57 14.31 -12.86
CA ASP A 130 2.90 14.23 -14.30
C ASP A 130 2.61 12.85 -14.97
N LEU A 131 2.09 11.84 -14.26
CA LEU A 131 1.95 10.49 -14.86
C LEU A 131 0.54 10.05 -15.27
N VAL A 132 -0.50 10.88 -15.08
CA VAL A 132 -1.88 10.51 -15.49
C VAL A 132 -2.23 10.94 -16.92
N GLU A 133 -1.37 11.70 -17.62
CA GLU A 133 -1.66 12.18 -18.99
C GLU A 133 -1.33 11.20 -20.15
N LYS A 134 -1.12 9.90 -19.89
CA LYS A 134 -0.77 8.94 -20.97
C LYS A 134 -1.63 7.69 -21.04
N THR A 135 -2.96 7.83 -21.14
CA THR A 135 -3.75 6.71 -21.70
C THR A 135 -4.94 7.05 -22.58
N LYS A 136 -5.15 8.30 -23.02
CA LYS A 136 -6.08 8.60 -24.13
C LYS A 136 -5.64 9.83 -24.93
N ASN A 137 -4.81 9.62 -25.95
CA ASN A 137 -4.83 10.34 -27.23
C ASN A 137 -4.05 9.53 -28.28
#